data_AF-A0A7C5AY22-F1
#
_entry.id   AF-A0A7C5AY22-F1
#
_cell.length_a   1.000
_cell.length_b   1.000
_cell.length_c   1.000
_cell.angle_alpha   90.00
_cell.angle_beta   90.00
_cell.angle_gamma   90.00
#
_symmetry.space_group_name_H-M   'P 1'
#
loop_
_entity.id
_entity.type
_entity.pdbx_description
1 polymer ?
#
loop_
_entity_poly.entity_id
_entity_poly.type
_entity_poly.pdbx_seq_one_letter_code
_entity_poly.pdbx_strand_id
1 'polypeptide(L)'
;MSHEAAGHEGHHHGGQPGNPVRDPVCGMDVDPRSTSHTDSYAGRTYYFCSQHCLSKFQSDPKPYVKQQSVPTEEGRPHTAAAEDEYTCPMHLEVRQIGPGTCPKCGMALEPVALPAATRTEYVCPMHPEIVRSEPGNCPVCGMALEPKTILAGDEPNPELADMKRRFWVSVALTIPVVIAAMGDMAPGQSLQQLASKRTWTWFELILSSPVILWGGWPFFVRGWQSILNRSLNMFTLIGLGVSVAYVYSLIAALVPGVFPATFRDHGGNVAVYFEAAAVIVTLVLLGQVLELRARSQTGAAVKALLGLTPKTARLVREDGSEVDVPLDQVQIGARLRVRPGEKVP
;
A
#
# COMPACT_ATOMS: atom_id res chain seq x y z
N MET A 1 -15.00 -60.30 -44.53
CA MET A 1 -14.56 -60.66 -43.17
C MET A 1 -13.24 -61.37 -43.34
N SER A 2 -12.06 -60.94 -42.93
CA SER A 2 -11.55 -59.77 -42.20
C SER A 2 -10.00 -59.92 -42.27
N HIS A 3 -9.27 -58.87 -42.69
CA HIS A 3 -7.86 -58.48 -42.44
C HIS A 3 -6.70 -59.52 -42.57
N GLU A 4 -5.67 -59.36 -43.44
CA GLU A 4 -4.51 -58.40 -43.44
C GLU A 4 -3.69 -58.36 -42.14
N ALA A 5 -2.35 -58.27 -42.08
CA ALA A 5 -1.24 -58.37 -43.03
C ALA A 5 0.11 -58.50 -42.26
N ALA A 6 1.12 -59.08 -42.93
CA ALA A 6 2.57 -58.83 -42.94
C ALA A 6 3.39 -58.44 -41.68
N GLY A 7 4.58 -59.05 -41.56
CA GLY A 7 5.73 -58.55 -40.81
C GLY A 7 7.05 -59.19 -41.27
N HIS A 8 7.97 -58.36 -41.80
CA HIS A 8 9.32 -58.71 -42.28
C HIS A 8 10.35 -58.56 -41.13
N GLU A 9 11.23 -59.55 -40.94
CA GLU A 9 12.43 -59.49 -40.09
C GLU A 9 13.65 -58.98 -40.89
N GLY A 10 14.56 -58.27 -40.19
CA GLY A 10 15.74 -57.60 -40.76
C GLY A 10 17.09 -58.17 -40.32
N HIS A 11 18.20 -57.52 -40.75
CA HIS A 11 19.57 -57.61 -40.19
C HIS A 11 20.34 -56.36 -40.67
N HIS A 12 20.83 -55.42 -39.83
CA HIS A 12 21.94 -55.39 -38.85
C HIS A 12 23.38 -55.50 -39.41
N HIS A 13 24.07 -54.35 -39.46
CA HIS A 13 25.48 -54.14 -39.09
C HIS A 13 25.54 -52.74 -38.41
N GLY A 14 26.18 -52.47 -37.28
CA GLY A 14 27.14 -53.24 -36.50
C GLY A 14 28.35 -52.38 -36.09
N GLY A 15 28.13 -51.20 -35.51
CA GLY A 15 29.18 -50.33 -34.95
C GLY A 15 28.54 -49.27 -34.05
N GLN A 16 28.92 -49.22 -32.76
CA GLN A 16 28.37 -48.25 -31.80
C GLN A 16 28.79 -46.82 -32.20
N PRO A 17 27.84 -45.88 -32.44
CA PRO A 17 28.19 -44.50 -32.72
C PRO A 17 28.86 -43.88 -31.50
N GLY A 18 30.03 -43.28 -31.71
CA GLY A 18 30.63 -42.39 -30.71
C GLY A 18 29.69 -41.20 -30.48
N ASN A 19 29.76 -40.57 -29.31
CA ASN A 19 28.93 -39.41 -29.02
C ASN A 19 29.21 -38.33 -30.09
N PRO A 20 28.23 -37.91 -30.91
CA PRO A 20 28.46 -36.99 -32.02
C PRO A 20 28.93 -35.64 -31.50
N VAL A 21 29.93 -35.06 -32.15
CA VAL A 21 30.49 -33.75 -31.82
C VAL A 21 30.11 -32.78 -32.93
N ARG A 22 29.69 -31.56 -32.57
CA ARG A 22 29.26 -30.57 -33.56
C ARG A 22 30.43 -29.89 -34.25
N ASP A 23 30.38 -29.84 -35.58
CA ASP A 23 31.24 -28.99 -36.40
C ASP A 23 31.03 -27.52 -36.01
N PRO A 24 32.08 -26.80 -35.57
CA PRO A 24 31.94 -25.42 -35.08
C PRO A 24 31.67 -24.39 -36.20
N VAL A 25 31.85 -24.74 -37.47
CA VAL A 25 31.63 -23.85 -38.62
C VAL A 25 30.20 -23.91 -39.14
N CYS A 26 29.61 -25.11 -39.20
CA CYS A 26 28.27 -25.31 -39.76
C CYS A 26 27.23 -25.89 -38.79
N GLY A 27 27.65 -26.41 -37.64
CA GLY A 27 26.77 -26.98 -36.62
C GLY A 27 26.30 -28.42 -36.87
N MET A 28 26.80 -29.08 -37.93
CA MET A 28 26.45 -30.46 -38.27
C MET A 28 27.08 -31.45 -37.28
N ASP A 29 26.36 -32.52 -36.95
CA ASP A 29 26.85 -33.58 -36.06
C ASP A 29 27.87 -34.45 -36.81
N VAL A 30 29.07 -34.57 -36.23
CA VAL A 30 30.20 -35.32 -36.80
C VAL A 30 30.58 -36.43 -35.83
N ASP A 31 30.72 -37.66 -36.32
CA ASP A 31 31.28 -38.74 -35.53
C ASP A 31 32.82 -38.63 -35.52
N PRO A 32 33.45 -38.42 -34.35
CA PRO A 32 34.91 -38.28 -34.23
C PRO A 32 35.73 -39.47 -34.72
N ARG A 33 35.11 -40.65 -34.86
CA ARG A 33 35.79 -41.89 -35.28
C ARG A 33 35.78 -42.13 -36.79
N SER A 34 34.94 -41.42 -37.53
CA SER A 34 34.74 -41.63 -38.97
C SER A 34 35.20 -40.47 -39.85
N THR A 35 35.38 -39.27 -39.29
CA THR A 35 35.88 -38.11 -40.06
C THR A 35 37.40 -38.11 -40.20
N SER A 36 37.89 -37.83 -41.42
CA SER A 36 39.29 -37.54 -41.69
C SER A 36 39.62 -36.04 -41.63
N HIS A 37 38.63 -35.19 -41.35
CA HIS A 37 38.77 -33.74 -41.34
C HIS A 37 38.84 -33.21 -39.90
N THR A 38 40.06 -33.05 -39.38
CA THR A 38 40.33 -32.61 -38.01
C THR A 38 41.43 -31.55 -37.97
N ASP A 39 41.37 -30.65 -36.99
CA ASP A 39 42.44 -29.68 -36.73
C ASP A 39 42.62 -29.41 -35.23
N SER A 40 43.82 -29.00 -34.81
CA SER A 40 44.12 -28.68 -33.42
C SER A 40 44.35 -27.17 -33.24
N TYR A 41 43.54 -26.53 -32.38
CA TYR A 41 43.67 -25.11 -32.07
C TYR A 41 43.54 -24.87 -30.56
N ALA A 42 44.42 -24.06 -29.98
CA ALA A 42 44.48 -23.76 -28.54
C ALA A 42 44.46 -25.00 -27.62
N GLY A 43 45.13 -26.09 -28.03
CA GLY A 43 45.24 -27.33 -27.26
C GLY A 43 44.00 -28.24 -27.32
N ARG A 44 43.02 -27.96 -28.19
CA ARG A 44 41.83 -28.77 -28.41
C ARG A 44 41.74 -29.25 -29.86
N THR A 45 41.34 -30.50 -30.06
CA THR A 45 41.08 -31.08 -31.39
C THR A 45 39.62 -30.82 -31.79
N TYR A 46 39.43 -30.21 -32.96
CA TYR A 46 38.14 -29.94 -33.58
C TYR A 46 37.90 -30.90 -34.74
N TYR A 47 36.63 -31.29 -34.94
CA TYR A 47 36.18 -32.24 -35.95
C TYR A 47 35.23 -31.53 -36.91
N PHE A 48 35.38 -31.79 -38.21
CA PHE A 48 34.62 -31.10 -39.27
C PHE A 48 33.88 -32.10 -40.17
N CYS A 49 32.73 -31.68 -40.71
CA CYS A 49 31.88 -32.52 -41.56
C CYS A 49 32.41 -32.62 -43.00
N SER A 50 33.25 -31.67 -43.42
CA SER A 50 33.77 -31.59 -44.79
C SER A 50 35.08 -30.81 -44.87
N GLN A 51 35.84 -31.03 -45.94
CA GLN A 51 37.05 -30.25 -46.25
C GLN A 51 36.79 -28.75 -46.33
N HIS A 52 35.60 -28.32 -46.76
CA HIS A 52 35.23 -26.90 -46.82
C HIS A 52 35.16 -26.28 -45.40
N CYS A 53 34.56 -26.98 -44.43
CA CYS A 53 34.45 -26.48 -43.06
C CYS A 53 35.83 -26.43 -42.38
N LEU A 54 36.67 -27.43 -42.61
CA LEU A 54 38.06 -27.44 -42.15
C LEU A 54 38.85 -26.24 -42.70
N SER A 55 38.83 -25.99 -44.01
CA SER A 55 39.54 -24.86 -44.62
C SER A 55 39.06 -23.50 -44.10
N LYS A 56 37.76 -23.36 -43.81
CA LYS A 56 37.16 -22.13 -43.29
C LYS A 56 37.59 -21.88 -41.83
N PHE A 57 37.68 -22.92 -41.02
CA PHE A 57 38.22 -22.84 -39.66
C PHE A 57 39.72 -22.50 -39.65
N GLN A 58 40.51 -23.06 -40.57
CA GLN A 58 41.92 -22.75 -40.72
C GLN A 58 42.19 -21.30 -41.12
N SER A 59 41.32 -20.71 -41.95
CA SER A 59 41.48 -19.33 -42.40
C SER A 59 41.20 -18.27 -41.32
N ASP A 60 40.23 -18.50 -40.43
CA ASP A 60 39.96 -17.62 -39.28
C ASP A 60 39.27 -18.40 -38.14
N PRO A 61 40.04 -18.99 -37.20
CA PRO A 61 39.49 -19.84 -36.14
C PRO A 61 38.88 -19.07 -34.96
N LYS A 62 39.22 -17.78 -34.79
CA LYS A 62 38.80 -16.96 -33.64
C LYS A 62 37.27 -16.82 -33.45
N PRO A 63 36.45 -16.60 -34.50
CA PRO A 63 34.99 -16.51 -34.33
C PRO A 63 34.37 -17.83 -33.88
N TYR A 64 34.87 -18.96 -34.40
CA TYR A 64 34.31 -20.30 -34.15
C TYR A 64 34.68 -20.86 -32.76
N VAL A 65 35.81 -20.43 -32.19
CA VAL A 65 36.26 -20.85 -30.85
C VAL A 65 35.50 -20.13 -29.74
N LYS A 66 35.01 -18.89 -29.98
CA LYS A 66 34.23 -18.11 -28.99
C LYS A 66 32.77 -18.55 -28.87
N GLN A 67 32.24 -19.31 -29.83
CA GLN A 67 30.82 -19.63 -29.92
C GLN A 67 30.38 -20.94 -29.24
N GLN A 68 31.25 -21.64 -28.52
CA GLN A 68 30.93 -22.92 -27.84
C GLN A 68 30.90 -22.89 -26.31
N SER A 69 30.71 -21.73 -25.68
CA SER A 69 30.21 -21.67 -24.30
C SER A 69 28.67 -21.62 -24.27
N VAL A 70 28.05 -22.76 -24.59
CA VAL A 70 26.65 -23.21 -24.28
C VAL A 70 25.49 -22.31 -24.81
N PRO A 71 24.36 -22.91 -25.25
CA PRO A 71 23.43 -22.32 -26.22
C PRO A 71 22.65 -21.11 -25.72
N THR A 72 22.51 -20.16 -26.64
CA THR A 72 21.61 -19.00 -26.58
C THR A 72 20.15 -19.43 -26.78
N GLU A 73 19.25 -18.93 -25.95
CA GLU A 73 18.04 -18.25 -26.45
C GLU A 73 17.88 -16.90 -25.74
N GLU A 74 17.81 -15.86 -26.57
CA GLU A 74 17.51 -14.45 -26.29
C GLU A 74 16.06 -14.30 -25.79
N GLY A 75 15.59 -13.30 -25.05
CA GLY A 75 16.11 -12.00 -24.62
C GLY A 75 15.21 -11.40 -23.51
N ARG A 76 15.76 -10.44 -22.77
CA ARG A 76 15.30 -9.81 -21.51
C ARG A 76 14.24 -8.71 -21.72
N PRO A 77 13.57 -8.13 -20.69
CA PRO A 77 13.96 -8.11 -19.27
C PRO A 77 12.85 -8.49 -18.29
N HIS A 78 13.21 -8.90 -17.07
CA HIS A 78 12.77 -8.30 -15.81
C HIS A 78 13.36 -9.08 -14.63
N THR A 79 13.96 -8.33 -13.71
CA THR A 79 14.12 -8.57 -12.27
C THR A 79 13.92 -9.99 -11.74
N ALA A 80 14.97 -10.51 -11.07
CA ALA A 80 14.94 -11.65 -10.15
C ALA A 80 13.53 -11.96 -9.60
N ALA A 81 12.87 -12.95 -10.21
CA ALA A 81 11.57 -13.45 -9.80
C ALA A 81 11.74 -14.89 -9.31
N ALA A 82 11.02 -15.19 -8.24
CA ALA A 82 11.07 -16.43 -7.50
C ALA A 82 10.70 -17.65 -8.35
N GLU A 83 10.96 -18.83 -7.81
CA GLU A 83 10.41 -20.09 -8.28
C GLU A 83 8.88 -20.01 -8.27
N ASP A 84 8.28 -19.52 -9.36
CA ASP A 84 6.85 -19.32 -9.45
C ASP A 84 6.15 -20.70 -9.48
N GLU A 85 5.35 -20.95 -8.43
CA GLU A 85 4.54 -22.15 -8.26
C GLU A 85 3.31 -22.05 -9.16
N TYR A 86 3.01 -23.08 -9.94
CA TYR A 86 1.86 -23.17 -10.84
C TYR A 86 0.84 -24.17 -10.28
N THR A 87 -0.45 -23.85 -10.39
CA THR A 87 -1.55 -24.69 -9.88
C THR A 87 -2.62 -24.96 -10.94
N CYS A 88 -3.33 -26.06 -10.80
CA CYS A 88 -4.48 -26.37 -11.66
C CYS A 88 -5.74 -25.66 -11.14
N PRO A 89 -6.52 -24.94 -11.98
CA PRO A 89 -7.76 -24.28 -11.57
C PRO A 89 -8.80 -25.23 -10.96
N MET A 90 -8.81 -26.48 -11.42
CA MET A 90 -9.75 -27.51 -10.96
C MET A 90 -9.20 -28.42 -9.85
N HIS A 91 -7.88 -28.44 -9.65
CA HIS A 91 -7.21 -29.33 -8.71
C HIS A 91 -6.13 -28.55 -7.95
N LEU A 92 -6.54 -27.75 -6.97
CA LEU A 92 -5.66 -26.86 -6.18
C LEU A 92 -4.58 -27.59 -5.37
N GLU A 93 -4.67 -28.91 -5.25
CA GLU A 93 -3.66 -29.79 -4.66
C GLU A 93 -2.46 -30.04 -5.59
N VAL A 94 -2.63 -29.81 -6.90
CA VAL A 94 -1.58 -29.99 -7.90
C VAL A 94 -0.80 -28.69 -8.00
N ARG A 95 0.37 -28.67 -7.36
CA ARG A 95 1.33 -27.55 -7.37
C ARG A 95 2.66 -28.03 -7.91
N GLN A 96 3.27 -27.24 -8.79
CA GLN A 96 4.60 -27.54 -9.33
C GLN A 96 5.36 -26.26 -9.67
N ILE A 97 6.68 -26.36 -9.74
CA ILE A 97 7.54 -25.24 -10.10
C ILE A 97 7.65 -25.21 -11.64
N GLY A 98 7.16 -24.14 -12.26
CA GLY A 98 7.16 -23.95 -13.71
C GLY A 98 5.90 -24.44 -14.46
N PRO A 99 5.71 -23.97 -15.72
CA PRO A 99 4.52 -24.27 -16.51
C PRO A 99 4.44 -25.78 -16.86
N GLY A 100 3.21 -26.29 -16.95
CA GLY A 100 2.97 -27.69 -17.32
C GLY A 100 1.49 -28.02 -17.42
N THR A 101 1.18 -29.30 -17.53
CA THR A 101 -0.20 -29.82 -17.60
C THR A 101 -0.54 -30.60 -16.34
N CYS A 102 -1.79 -30.47 -15.89
CA CYS A 102 -2.27 -31.14 -14.70
C CYS A 102 -2.36 -32.67 -14.92
N PRO A 103 -1.72 -33.50 -14.08
CA PRO A 103 -1.77 -34.96 -14.21
C PRO A 103 -3.15 -35.57 -13.89
N LYS A 104 -4.05 -34.81 -13.21
CA LYS A 104 -5.40 -35.29 -12.88
C LYS A 104 -6.42 -35.03 -14.01
N CYS A 105 -6.28 -33.93 -14.77
CA CYS A 105 -7.29 -33.54 -15.77
C CYS A 105 -6.74 -33.06 -17.12
N GLY A 106 -5.42 -33.01 -17.31
CA GLY A 106 -4.78 -32.61 -18.55
C GLY A 106 -4.82 -31.11 -18.88
N MET A 107 -5.48 -30.28 -18.07
CA MET A 107 -5.53 -28.83 -18.28
C MET A 107 -4.16 -28.16 -18.03
N ALA A 108 -3.87 -27.09 -18.74
CA ALA A 108 -2.68 -26.27 -18.50
C ALA A 108 -2.71 -25.66 -17.10
N LEU A 109 -1.57 -25.67 -16.42
CA LEU A 109 -1.40 -25.07 -15.11
C LEU A 109 -1.19 -23.57 -15.24
N GLU A 110 -1.81 -22.83 -14.34
CA GLU A 110 -1.72 -21.37 -14.30
C GLU A 110 -0.77 -20.94 -13.17
N PRO A 111 0.02 -19.87 -13.36
CA PRO A 111 0.90 -19.38 -12.32
C PRO A 111 0.08 -18.96 -11.10
N VAL A 112 0.50 -19.38 -9.91
CA VAL A 112 -0.02 -18.84 -8.65
C VAL A 112 0.48 -17.40 -8.57
N ALA A 113 -0.25 -16.47 -9.18
CA ALA A 113 0.04 -15.05 -9.06
C ALA A 113 -0.10 -14.68 -7.58
N LEU A 114 1.03 -14.57 -6.88
CA LEU A 114 1.07 -13.85 -5.62
C LEU A 114 0.54 -12.45 -5.93
N PRO A 115 -0.57 -12.00 -5.30
CA PRO A 115 -1.04 -10.64 -5.51
C PRO A 115 0.13 -9.72 -5.16
N ALA A 116 0.56 -8.91 -6.12
CA ALA A 116 1.56 -7.89 -5.87
C ALA A 116 1.04 -7.04 -4.70
N ALA A 117 1.67 -7.21 -3.53
CA ALA A 117 1.46 -6.31 -2.41
C ALA A 117 2.01 -4.96 -2.85
N THR A 118 1.17 -4.14 -3.46
CA THR A 118 1.45 -2.71 -3.61
C THR A 118 1.63 -2.19 -2.21
N ARG A 119 2.89 -1.97 -1.81
CA ARG A 119 3.24 -1.42 -0.50
C ARG A 119 2.48 -0.10 -0.40
N THR A 120 1.46 -0.04 0.45
CA THR A 120 0.68 1.19 0.66
C THR A 120 1.62 2.22 1.25
N GLU A 121 2.10 3.14 0.41
CA GLU A 121 2.82 4.32 0.87
C GLU A 121 1.81 5.29 1.48
N TYR A 122 2.15 5.92 2.59
CA TYR A 122 1.35 6.92 3.28
C TYR A 122 2.03 8.29 3.16
N VAL A 123 1.27 9.32 2.83
CA VAL A 123 1.75 10.69 2.60
C VAL A 123 1.03 11.67 3.51
N CYS A 124 1.74 12.73 3.95
CA CYS A 124 1.09 13.79 4.70
C CYS A 124 0.36 14.76 3.74
N PRO A 125 -0.93 15.06 3.96
CA PRO A 125 -1.70 15.96 3.08
C PRO A 125 -1.16 17.40 3.05
N MET A 126 -0.49 17.85 4.13
CA MET A 126 0.12 19.18 4.20
C MET A 126 1.60 19.20 3.80
N HIS A 127 2.27 18.04 3.81
CA HIS A 127 3.70 17.93 3.52
C HIS A 127 3.90 16.74 2.56
N PRO A 128 3.66 16.92 1.25
CA PRO A 128 3.72 15.84 0.27
C PRO A 128 5.09 15.14 0.17
N GLU A 129 6.14 15.83 0.62
CA GLU A 129 7.51 15.31 0.72
C GLU A 129 7.67 14.20 1.78
N ILE A 130 6.74 14.12 2.74
CA ILE A 130 6.75 13.09 3.78
C ILE A 130 6.03 11.85 3.27
N VAL A 131 6.81 10.84 2.86
CA VAL A 131 6.32 9.51 2.48
C VAL A 131 6.81 8.47 3.51
N ARG A 132 5.90 7.59 3.95
CA ARG A 132 6.17 6.50 4.89
C ARG A 132 5.54 5.20 4.38
N SER A 133 6.08 4.06 4.80
CA SER A 133 5.56 2.74 4.44
C SER A 133 4.51 2.22 5.42
N GLU A 134 4.19 2.99 6.47
CA GLU A 134 3.28 2.61 7.56
C GLU A 134 2.37 3.79 7.94
N PRO A 135 1.16 3.51 8.45
CA PRO A 135 0.29 4.56 8.98
C PRO A 135 0.93 5.19 10.22
N GLY A 136 0.71 6.48 10.42
CA GLY A 136 1.28 7.20 11.54
C GLY A 136 0.98 8.70 11.48
N ASN A 137 1.67 9.47 12.33
CA ASN A 137 1.57 10.92 12.34
C ASN A 137 2.76 11.54 11.61
N CYS A 138 2.50 12.62 10.88
CA CYS A 138 3.52 13.41 10.21
C CYS A 138 4.48 14.03 11.24
N PRO A 139 5.80 13.89 11.09
CA PRO A 139 6.77 14.48 12.02
C PRO A 139 6.80 16.01 11.95
N VAL A 140 6.30 16.62 10.87
CA VAL A 140 6.32 18.07 10.69
C VAL A 140 5.09 18.73 11.31
N CYS A 141 3.88 18.33 10.91
CA CYS A 141 2.63 18.95 11.38
C CYS A 141 1.80 18.10 12.34
N GLY A 142 2.18 16.85 12.60
CA GLY A 142 1.45 15.95 13.49
C GLY A 142 0.11 15.44 12.94
N MET A 143 -0.26 15.74 11.69
CA MET A 143 -1.46 15.16 11.06
C MET A 143 -1.25 13.68 10.71
N ALA A 144 -2.31 12.88 10.74
CA ALA A 144 -2.26 11.49 10.30
C ALA A 144 -1.85 11.40 8.82
N LEU A 145 -1.07 10.38 8.48
CA LEU A 145 -0.65 10.10 7.11
C LEU A 145 -1.76 9.35 6.37
N GLU A 146 -2.06 9.78 5.14
CA GLU A 146 -3.10 9.20 4.29
C GLU A 146 -2.47 8.27 3.23
N PRO A 147 -3.09 7.13 2.88
CA PRO A 147 -2.55 6.23 1.87
C PRO A 147 -2.49 6.90 0.49
N LYS A 148 -1.32 6.85 -0.13
CA LYS A 148 -0.99 7.38 -1.47
C LYS A 148 -1.63 6.56 -2.60
N THR A 149 -2.08 5.34 -2.33
CA THR A 149 -2.76 4.50 -3.32
C THR A 149 -4.18 5.00 -3.58
N ILE A 150 -4.37 5.66 -4.73
CA ILE A 150 -5.67 6.20 -5.21
C ILE A 150 -6.67 5.08 -5.57
N LEU A 151 -6.23 3.83 -5.66
CA LEU A 151 -7.01 2.71 -6.17
C LEU A 151 -7.40 1.69 -5.07
N ALA A 152 -8.36 2.03 -4.22
CA ALA A 152 -9.30 1.07 -3.62
C ALA A 152 -10.41 1.81 -2.87
N GLY A 153 -11.65 1.34 -3.01
CA GLY A 153 -12.79 1.47 -2.08
C GLY A 153 -13.32 2.86 -1.68
N ASP A 154 -14.64 3.00 -1.63
CA ASP A 154 -15.32 3.94 -0.70
C ASP A 154 -15.07 3.48 0.74
N GLU A 155 -13.81 3.49 1.18
CA GLU A 155 -13.50 3.12 2.56
C GLU A 155 -13.86 4.30 3.46
N PRO A 156 -14.76 4.10 4.44
CA PRO A 156 -15.12 5.16 5.37
C PRO A 156 -13.86 5.61 6.10
N ASN A 157 -13.51 6.90 6.00
CA ASN A 157 -12.33 7.44 6.67
C ASN A 157 -12.43 7.18 8.19
N PRO A 158 -11.64 6.24 8.76
CA PRO A 158 -11.78 5.84 10.15
C PRO A 158 -11.43 6.99 11.10
N GLU A 159 -10.57 7.92 10.67
CA GLU A 159 -10.20 9.10 11.44
C GLU A 159 -11.37 10.09 11.56
N LEU A 160 -12.11 10.32 10.47
CA LEU A 160 -13.31 11.16 10.50
C LEU A 160 -14.37 10.56 11.44
N ALA A 161 -14.53 9.24 11.44
CA ALA A 161 -15.44 8.55 12.35
C ALA A 161 -15.01 8.71 13.82
N ASP A 162 -13.71 8.55 14.12
CA ASP A 162 -13.17 8.74 15.48
C ASP A 162 -13.35 10.19 15.96
N MET A 163 -12.99 11.18 15.13
CA MET A 163 -13.12 12.60 15.47
C MET A 163 -14.58 13.01 15.65
N LYS A 164 -15.49 12.50 14.80
CA LYS A 164 -16.93 12.75 14.92
C LYS A 164 -17.49 12.16 16.22
N ARG A 165 -17.07 10.95 16.60
CA ARG A 165 -17.46 10.33 17.88
C ARG A 165 -16.96 11.15 19.07
N ARG A 166 -15.67 11.51 19.09
CA ARG A 166 -15.10 12.36 20.14
C ARG A 166 -15.82 13.70 20.25
N PHE A 167 -16.13 14.33 19.13
CA PHE A 167 -16.87 15.58 19.07
C PHE A 167 -18.25 15.45 19.72
N TRP A 168 -19.08 14.48 19.29
CA TRP A 168 -20.44 14.35 19.82
C TRP A 168 -20.48 13.99 21.30
N VAL A 169 -19.58 13.12 21.76
CA VAL A 169 -19.42 12.81 23.19
C VAL A 169 -18.99 14.06 23.96
N SER A 170 -18.04 14.83 23.42
CA SER A 170 -17.54 16.05 24.06
C SER A 170 -18.61 17.13 24.14
N VAL A 171 -19.42 17.31 23.11
CA VAL A 171 -20.57 18.24 23.11
C VAL A 171 -21.58 17.83 24.18
N ALA A 172 -21.96 16.55 24.24
CA ALA A 172 -22.94 16.05 25.19
C ALA A 172 -22.51 16.29 26.65
N LEU A 173 -21.21 16.19 26.95
CA LEU A 173 -20.66 16.43 28.28
C LEU A 173 -20.38 17.91 28.57
N THR A 174 -19.98 18.69 27.56
CA THR A 174 -19.63 20.11 27.72
C THR A 174 -20.87 20.99 27.91
N ILE A 175 -22.00 20.66 27.28
CA ILE A 175 -23.24 21.44 27.42
C ILE A 175 -23.67 21.53 28.90
N PRO A 176 -23.80 20.42 29.66
CA PRO A 176 -24.09 20.49 31.10
C PRO A 176 -23.04 21.27 31.91
N VAL A 177 -21.75 21.16 31.56
CA VAL A 177 -20.67 21.91 32.23
C VAL A 177 -20.85 23.42 32.04
N VAL A 178 -21.16 23.86 30.82
CA VAL A 178 -21.42 25.29 30.54
C VAL A 178 -22.65 25.78 31.27
N ILE A 179 -23.72 24.97 31.33
CA ILE A 179 -24.93 25.31 32.08
C ILE A 179 -24.63 25.42 33.58
N ALA A 180 -23.81 24.52 34.13
CA ALA A 180 -23.38 24.58 35.53
C ALA A 180 -22.56 25.84 35.83
N ALA A 181 -21.57 26.14 34.98
CA ALA A 181 -20.67 27.28 35.18
C ALA A 181 -21.36 28.65 34.97
N MET A 182 -22.26 28.75 33.99
CA MET A 182 -22.97 29.99 33.67
C MET A 182 -24.32 30.14 34.38
N GLY A 183 -24.82 29.08 35.03
CA GLY A 183 -26.11 29.08 35.71
C GLY A 183 -26.22 30.12 36.82
N ASP A 184 -25.10 30.43 37.47
CA ASP A 184 -25.02 31.43 38.55
C ASP A 184 -25.11 32.89 38.06
N MET A 185 -24.89 33.13 36.76
CA MET A 185 -24.97 34.47 36.16
C MET A 185 -26.36 34.78 35.56
N ALA A 186 -27.28 33.79 35.52
CA ALA A 186 -28.62 33.97 34.99
C ALA A 186 -29.53 34.65 36.03
N PRO A 187 -30.12 35.83 35.74
CA PRO A 187 -31.00 36.51 36.68
C PRO A 187 -32.28 35.69 36.94
N GLY A 188 -32.53 35.33 38.20
CA GLY A 188 -33.79 34.73 38.65
C GLY A 188 -33.78 33.23 38.97
N GLN A 189 -32.69 32.50 38.71
CA GLN A 189 -32.53 31.10 39.13
C GLN A 189 -31.14 30.89 39.72
N SER A 190 -30.96 31.13 41.03
CA SER A 190 -29.70 30.78 41.67
C SER A 190 -29.61 29.26 41.77
N LEU A 191 -28.90 28.63 40.85
CA LEU A 191 -28.61 27.20 40.85
C LEU A 191 -27.92 26.75 42.17
N GLN A 192 -27.35 27.72 42.91
CA GLN A 192 -26.88 27.61 44.29
C GLN A 192 -27.93 27.21 45.33
N GLN A 193 -29.23 27.37 45.04
CA GLN A 193 -30.30 26.83 45.91
C GLN A 193 -30.44 25.32 45.79
N LEU A 194 -30.05 24.75 44.64
CA LEU A 194 -30.19 23.32 44.34
C LEU A 194 -29.02 22.50 44.91
N ALA A 195 -27.81 23.07 44.91
CA ALA A 195 -26.64 22.42 45.46
C ALA A 195 -25.55 23.43 45.88
N SER A 196 -24.67 23.00 46.80
CA SER A 196 -23.53 23.82 47.23
C SER A 196 -22.56 24.09 46.08
N LYS A 197 -21.85 25.23 46.13
CA LYS A 197 -20.83 25.57 45.12
C LYS A 197 -19.77 24.48 44.96
N ARG A 198 -19.39 23.81 46.06
CA ARG A 198 -18.48 22.67 46.03
C ARG A 198 -19.04 21.50 45.21
N THR A 199 -20.33 21.19 45.36
CA THR A 199 -20.99 20.12 44.58
C THR A 199 -20.96 20.44 43.09
N TRP A 200 -21.21 21.70 42.70
CA TRP A 200 -21.12 22.14 41.31
C TRP A 200 -19.70 22.04 40.76
N THR A 201 -18.68 22.42 41.53
CA THR A 201 -17.27 22.23 41.14
C THR A 201 -16.92 20.75 40.91
N TRP A 202 -17.43 19.84 41.75
CA TRP A 202 -17.24 18.39 41.54
C TRP A 202 -17.97 17.90 40.30
N PHE A 203 -19.17 18.41 40.02
CA PHE A 203 -19.91 18.11 38.80
C PHE A 203 -19.13 18.54 37.56
N GLU A 204 -18.63 19.78 37.53
CA GLU A 204 -17.78 20.29 36.45
C GLU A 204 -16.51 19.45 36.27
N LEU A 205 -15.80 19.11 37.36
CA LEU A 205 -14.63 18.24 37.31
C LEU A 205 -14.96 16.90 36.64
N ILE A 206 -16.01 16.22 37.10
CA ILE A 206 -16.37 14.87 36.63
C ILE A 206 -16.75 14.87 35.15
N LEU A 207 -17.52 15.85 34.68
CA LEU A 207 -17.94 15.92 33.29
C LEU A 207 -16.87 16.47 32.35
N SER A 208 -16.06 17.44 32.79
CA SER A 208 -14.99 18.01 31.97
C SER A 208 -13.79 17.07 31.83
N SER A 209 -13.51 16.23 32.82
CA SER A 209 -12.34 15.33 32.79
C SER A 209 -12.32 14.38 31.57
N PRO A 210 -13.42 13.67 31.23
CA PRO A 210 -13.47 12.86 30.00
C PRO A 210 -13.33 13.70 28.73
N VAL A 211 -13.92 14.90 28.69
CA VAL A 211 -13.79 15.80 27.53
C VAL A 211 -12.32 16.17 27.31
N ILE A 212 -11.65 16.60 28.37
CA ILE A 212 -10.28 17.10 28.31
C ILE A 212 -9.30 15.95 28.08
N LEU A 213 -9.35 14.92 28.93
CA LEU A 213 -8.36 13.84 28.91
C LEU A 213 -8.56 12.86 27.75
N TRP A 214 -9.80 12.46 27.45
CA TRP A 214 -10.08 11.52 26.35
C TRP A 214 -10.39 12.25 25.04
N GLY A 215 -11.27 13.25 25.06
CA GLY A 215 -11.59 14.04 23.86
C GLY A 215 -10.39 14.83 23.35
N GLY A 216 -9.65 15.48 24.26
CA GLY A 216 -8.46 16.28 23.96
C GLY A 216 -7.16 15.50 23.79
N TRP A 217 -7.13 14.19 24.05
CA TRP A 217 -5.93 13.34 23.93
C TRP A 217 -5.13 13.55 22.64
N PRO A 218 -5.76 13.57 21.44
CA PRO A 218 -5.03 13.74 20.18
C PRO A 218 -4.33 15.11 20.07
N PHE A 219 -4.83 16.13 20.76
CA PHE A 219 -4.23 17.47 20.78
C PHE A 219 -3.03 17.51 21.72
N PHE A 220 -3.07 16.82 22.85
CA PHE A 220 -1.93 16.72 23.75
C PHE A 220 -0.78 15.94 23.10
N VAL A 221 -1.07 14.82 22.43
CA VAL A 221 -0.05 14.06 21.70
C VAL A 221 0.60 14.92 20.61
N ARG A 222 -0.20 15.63 19.80
CA ARG A 222 0.32 16.53 18.75
C ARG A 222 1.08 17.73 19.33
N GLY A 223 0.57 18.32 20.40
CA GLY A 223 1.22 19.43 21.11
C GLY A 223 2.57 19.02 21.70
N TRP A 224 2.66 17.81 22.25
CA TRP A 224 3.92 17.27 22.78
C TRP A 224 4.93 16.96 21.68
N GLN A 225 4.49 16.33 20.58
CA GLN A 225 5.33 16.09 19.40
C GLN A 225 5.88 17.40 18.82
N SER A 226 5.05 18.43 18.74
CA SER A 226 5.45 19.78 18.29
C SER A 226 6.57 20.39 19.14
N ILE A 227 6.50 20.21 20.46
CA ILE A 227 7.55 20.67 21.38
C ILE A 227 8.84 19.88 21.15
N LEU A 228 8.75 18.54 21.05
CA LEU A 228 9.92 17.68 20.80
C LEU A 228 10.60 18.03 19.46
N ASN A 229 9.82 18.29 18.42
CA ASN A 229 10.31 18.61 17.08
C ASN A 229 10.68 20.09 16.94
N ARG A 230 10.54 20.89 18.00
CA ARG A 230 10.80 22.35 18.02
C ARG A 230 10.03 23.13 16.95
N SER A 231 8.85 22.66 16.57
CA SER A 231 8.01 23.22 15.51
C SER A 231 6.68 23.75 16.07
N LEU A 232 6.76 24.78 16.94
CA LEU A 232 5.61 25.35 17.65
C LEU A 232 4.43 25.65 16.72
N ASN A 233 3.26 25.12 17.06
CA ASN A 233 2.06 25.19 16.23
C ASN A 233 0.79 25.39 17.07
N MET A 234 -0.37 25.41 16.40
CA MET A 234 -1.68 25.57 17.04
C MET A 234 -1.94 24.54 18.16
N PHE A 235 -1.52 23.29 17.99
CA PHE A 235 -1.70 22.24 19.00
C PHE A 235 -0.83 22.46 20.23
N THR A 236 0.32 23.11 20.10
CA THR A 236 1.13 23.50 21.27
C THR A 236 0.40 24.54 22.11
N LEU A 237 -0.18 25.56 21.48
CA LEU A 237 -0.94 26.60 22.18
C LEU A 237 -2.19 26.01 22.87
N ILE A 238 -2.97 25.21 22.13
CA ILE A 238 -4.17 24.55 22.67
C ILE A 238 -3.79 23.61 23.81
N GLY A 239 -2.80 22.74 23.59
CA GLY A 239 -2.34 21.76 24.57
C GLY A 239 -1.85 22.43 25.85
N LEU A 240 -1.08 23.52 25.75
CA LEU A 240 -0.63 24.28 26.90
C LEU A 240 -1.79 24.96 27.63
N GLY A 241 -2.66 25.68 26.92
CA GLY A 241 -3.77 26.42 27.51
C GLY A 241 -4.76 25.51 28.25
N VAL A 242 -5.16 24.40 27.61
CA VAL A 242 -6.08 23.43 28.21
C VAL A 242 -5.42 22.72 29.40
N SER A 243 -4.14 22.37 29.31
CA SER A 243 -3.42 21.74 30.44
C SER A 243 -3.33 22.65 31.65
N VAL A 244 -2.96 23.93 31.44
CA VAL A 244 -2.84 24.92 32.50
C VAL A 244 -4.20 25.16 33.16
N ALA A 245 -5.26 25.36 32.36
CA ALA A 245 -6.61 25.55 32.86
C ALA A 245 -7.10 24.34 33.66
N TYR A 246 -6.87 23.13 33.15
CA TYR A 246 -7.29 21.89 33.82
C TYR A 246 -6.51 21.64 35.13
N VAL A 247 -5.18 21.77 35.12
CA VAL A 247 -4.35 21.57 36.32
C VAL A 247 -4.66 22.62 37.38
N TYR A 248 -4.79 23.89 37.00
CA TYR A 248 -5.21 24.94 37.91
C TYR A 248 -6.56 24.59 38.57
N SER A 249 -7.54 24.22 37.75
CA SER A 249 -8.90 23.91 38.21
C SER A 249 -8.92 22.66 39.10
N LEU A 250 -8.08 21.67 38.80
CA LEU A 250 -7.92 20.47 39.60
C LEU A 250 -7.34 20.80 40.99
N ILE A 251 -6.32 21.65 41.07
CA ILE A 251 -5.74 22.09 42.35
C ILE A 251 -6.77 22.93 43.13
N ALA A 252 -7.47 23.84 42.46
CA ALA A 252 -8.52 24.67 43.04
C ALA A 252 -9.68 23.85 43.62
N ALA A 253 -10.08 22.76 42.94
CA ALA A 253 -11.15 21.88 43.38
C ALA A 253 -10.74 20.93 44.53
N LEU A 254 -9.54 20.36 44.47
CA LEU A 254 -9.09 19.34 45.43
C LEU A 254 -8.45 19.94 46.69
N VAL A 255 -7.65 20.99 46.53
CA VAL A 255 -6.88 21.59 47.62
C VAL A 255 -6.96 23.12 47.57
N PRO A 256 -8.16 23.71 47.82
CA PRO A 256 -8.32 25.17 47.86
C PRO A 256 -7.44 25.83 48.93
N GLY A 257 -6.99 25.06 49.92
CA GLY A 257 -6.07 25.44 50.98
C GLY A 257 -4.70 25.99 50.53
N VAL A 258 -4.28 25.73 49.29
CA VAL A 258 -3.01 26.24 48.73
C VAL A 258 -3.14 27.70 48.28
N PHE A 259 -4.34 28.15 47.91
CA PHE A 259 -4.56 29.49 47.38
C PHE A 259 -4.66 30.53 48.50
N PRO A 260 -4.15 31.77 48.34
CA PRO A 260 -4.33 32.82 49.34
C PRO A 260 -5.81 33.10 49.65
N ALA A 261 -6.10 33.60 50.85
CA ALA A 261 -7.48 33.88 51.29
C ALA A 261 -8.21 34.88 50.37
N THR A 262 -7.48 35.76 49.68
CA THR A 262 -8.04 36.72 48.70
C THR A 262 -8.62 36.06 47.44
N PHE A 263 -8.20 34.84 47.12
CA PHE A 263 -8.70 34.08 45.97
C PHE A 263 -9.82 33.11 46.34
N ARG A 264 -10.18 33.03 47.63
CA ARG A 264 -11.24 32.16 48.13
C ARG A 264 -12.50 32.96 48.39
N ASP A 265 -13.65 32.40 48.05
CA ASP A 265 -14.92 32.97 48.47
C ASP A 265 -15.22 32.73 49.96
N HIS A 266 -16.34 33.27 50.44
CA HIS A 266 -16.80 33.09 51.82
C HIS A 266 -17.01 31.61 52.22
N GLY A 267 -17.17 30.71 51.25
CA GLY A 267 -17.27 29.25 51.44
C GLY A 267 -15.93 28.52 51.34
N GLY A 268 -14.81 29.23 51.19
CA GLY A 268 -13.48 28.66 51.04
C GLY A 268 -13.22 28.03 49.67
N ASN A 269 -14.07 28.28 48.67
CA ASN A 269 -13.93 27.73 47.32
C ASN A 269 -13.15 28.71 46.43
N VAL A 270 -12.43 28.16 45.45
CA VAL A 270 -11.68 28.91 44.46
C VAL A 270 -12.39 28.77 43.11
N ALA A 271 -12.39 29.84 42.31
CA ALA A 271 -12.95 29.79 40.95
C ALA A 271 -12.18 28.78 40.09
N VAL A 272 -12.90 28.02 39.28
CA VAL A 272 -12.36 27.00 38.36
C VAL A 272 -12.61 27.40 36.91
N TYR A 273 -11.93 26.73 35.99
CA TYR A 273 -11.95 26.96 34.54
C TYR A 273 -12.17 25.66 33.75
N PHE A 274 -12.90 24.71 34.33
CA PHE A 274 -13.20 23.42 33.68
C PHE A 274 -14.06 23.63 32.44
N GLU A 275 -14.98 24.60 32.46
CA GLU A 275 -15.82 25.01 31.36
C GLU A 275 -14.99 25.57 30.21
N ALA A 276 -14.04 26.46 30.48
CA ALA A 276 -13.18 27.04 29.45
C ALA A 276 -12.37 25.96 28.74
N ALA A 277 -11.76 25.05 29.51
CA ALA A 277 -10.98 23.94 28.96
C ALA A 277 -11.85 22.97 28.12
N ALA A 278 -13.02 22.59 28.63
CA ALA A 278 -13.94 21.69 27.92
C ALA A 278 -14.50 22.29 26.63
N VAL A 279 -14.86 23.58 26.65
CA VAL A 279 -15.34 24.33 25.47
C VAL A 279 -14.25 24.43 24.41
N ILE A 280 -13.03 24.79 24.79
CA ILE A 280 -11.89 24.87 23.84
C ILE A 280 -11.69 23.51 23.15
N VAL A 281 -11.61 22.42 23.91
CA VAL A 281 -11.44 21.07 23.34
C VAL A 281 -12.58 20.72 22.39
N THR A 282 -13.82 21.02 22.76
CA THR A 282 -15.01 20.73 21.94
C THR A 282 -15.02 21.52 20.63
N LEU A 283 -14.68 22.81 20.67
CA LEU A 283 -14.60 23.66 19.47
C LEU A 283 -13.46 23.26 18.54
N VAL A 284 -12.32 22.84 19.10
CA VAL A 284 -11.19 22.34 18.30
C VAL A 284 -11.57 21.01 17.63
N LEU A 285 -12.26 20.11 18.34
CA LEU A 285 -12.81 18.88 17.75
C LEU A 285 -13.78 19.18 16.60
N LEU A 286 -14.66 20.18 16.76
CA LEU A 286 -15.54 20.64 15.69
C LEU A 286 -14.74 21.08 14.46
N GLY A 287 -13.72 21.91 14.66
CA GLY A 287 -12.84 22.37 13.58
C GLY A 287 -12.21 21.20 12.82
N GLN A 288 -11.69 20.19 13.53
CA GLN A 288 -11.11 18.99 12.91
C GLN A 288 -12.15 18.17 12.14
N VAL A 289 -13.37 18.04 12.65
CA VAL A 289 -14.46 17.34 11.93
C VAL A 289 -14.82 18.08 10.65
N LEU A 290 -14.92 19.41 10.68
CA LEU A 290 -15.21 20.22 9.50
C LEU A 290 -14.08 20.14 8.47
N GLU A 291 -12.82 20.21 8.92
CA GLU A 291 -11.63 20.09 8.07
C GLU A 291 -11.57 18.73 7.36
N LEU A 292 -11.68 17.63 8.12
CA LEU A 292 -11.64 16.27 7.57
C LEU A 292 -12.81 16.01 6.62
N ARG A 293 -14.00 16.52 6.93
CA ARG A 293 -15.18 16.40 6.06
C ARG A 293 -15.01 17.15 4.74
N ALA A 294 -14.43 18.36 4.79
CA ALA A 294 -14.17 19.13 3.57
C ALA A 294 -13.14 18.43 2.67
N ARG A 295 -12.07 17.87 3.26
CA ARG A 295 -11.06 17.09 2.53
C ARG A 295 -11.62 15.81 1.93
N SER A 296 -12.44 15.06 2.68
CA SER A 296 -13.03 13.82 2.17
C SER A 296 -13.97 14.07 0.98
N GLN A 297 -14.72 15.18 0.98
CA GLN A 297 -15.63 15.53 -0.11
C GLN A 297 -14.88 15.90 -1.40
N THR A 298 -13.82 16.69 -1.30
CA THR A 298 -13.00 17.06 -2.47
C THR A 298 -12.26 15.86 -3.05
N GLY A 299 -11.71 14.99 -2.19
CA GLY A 299 -11.08 13.73 -2.61
C GLY A 299 -12.04 12.79 -3.35
N ALA A 300 -13.28 12.66 -2.88
CA ALA A 300 -14.30 11.83 -3.52
C ALA A 300 -14.64 12.33 -4.94
N ALA A 301 -14.74 13.65 -5.14
CA ALA A 301 -15.01 14.23 -6.46
C ALA A 301 -13.88 13.97 -7.46
N VAL A 302 -12.62 14.12 -7.03
CA VAL A 302 -11.44 13.80 -7.88
C VAL A 302 -11.39 12.31 -8.19
N LYS A 303 -11.65 11.45 -7.19
CA LYS A 303 -11.71 9.99 -7.38
C LYS A 303 -12.80 9.58 -8.36
N ALA A 304 -13.97 10.22 -8.32
CA ALA A 304 -15.04 9.99 -9.28
C ALA A 304 -14.61 10.29 -10.72
N LEU A 305 -13.85 11.37 -10.93
CA LEU A 305 -13.29 11.69 -12.25
C LEU A 305 -12.25 10.65 -12.70
N LEU A 306 -11.35 10.21 -11.81
CA LEU A 306 -10.35 9.18 -12.13
C LEU A 306 -10.99 7.79 -12.38
N GLY A 307 -12.10 7.49 -11.70
CA GLY A 307 -12.90 6.29 -11.95
C GLY A 307 -13.66 6.32 -13.27
N LEU A 308 -13.71 7.48 -13.96
CA LEU A 308 -14.26 7.53 -15.30
C LEU A 308 -13.31 6.93 -16.34
N THR A 309 -12.00 6.91 -16.12
CA THR A 309 -11.04 6.32 -17.06
C THR A 309 -11.21 4.79 -17.13
N PRO A 310 -11.46 4.21 -18.32
CA PRO A 310 -11.54 2.77 -18.48
C PRO A 310 -10.18 2.12 -18.18
N LYS A 311 -10.18 1.02 -17.42
CA LYS A 311 -8.94 0.29 -17.07
C LYS A 311 -8.45 -0.64 -18.17
N THR A 312 -9.34 -0.98 -19.09
CA THR A 312 -9.10 -1.90 -20.20
C THR A 312 -9.54 -1.25 -21.50
N ALA A 313 -8.82 -1.57 -22.57
CA ALA A 313 -9.14 -1.20 -23.93
C ALA A 313 -9.25 -2.46 -24.77
N ARG A 314 -10.14 -2.45 -25.76
CA ARG A 314 -10.29 -3.56 -26.69
C ARG A 314 -9.44 -3.33 -27.92
N LEU A 315 -8.34 -4.06 -28.02
CA LEU A 315 -7.41 -4.03 -29.14
C LEU A 315 -7.91 -4.90 -30.29
N VAL A 316 -7.86 -4.36 -31.50
CA VAL A 316 -8.08 -5.09 -32.76
C VAL A 316 -6.72 -5.37 -33.39
N ARG A 317 -6.35 -6.65 -33.48
CA ARG A 317 -5.10 -7.08 -34.11
C ARG A 317 -5.20 -7.06 -35.64
N GLU A 318 -4.07 -7.22 -36.32
CA GLU A 318 -4.00 -7.22 -37.79
C GLU A 318 -4.78 -8.37 -38.43
N ASP A 319 -4.96 -9.47 -37.72
CA ASP A 319 -5.76 -10.63 -38.12
C ASP A 319 -7.29 -10.43 -37.94
N GLY A 320 -7.71 -9.28 -37.41
CA GLY A 320 -9.11 -8.97 -37.13
C GLY A 320 -9.64 -9.52 -35.80
N SER A 321 -8.79 -10.18 -34.98
CA SER A 321 -9.17 -10.64 -33.64
C SER A 321 -9.29 -9.48 -32.63
N GLU A 322 -10.28 -9.56 -31.75
CA GLU A 322 -10.50 -8.59 -30.64
C GLU A 322 -9.96 -9.18 -29.33
N VAL A 323 -9.11 -8.43 -28.61
CA VAL A 323 -8.64 -8.82 -27.26
C VAL A 323 -8.73 -7.62 -26.33
N ASP A 324 -9.27 -7.85 -25.13
CA ASP A 324 -9.29 -6.86 -24.06
C ASP A 324 -7.91 -6.85 -23.38
N VAL A 325 -7.23 -5.70 -23.45
CA VAL A 325 -5.92 -5.47 -22.85
C VAL A 325 -6.00 -4.36 -21.81
N PRO A 326 -5.18 -4.41 -20.75
CA PRO A 326 -5.00 -3.27 -19.84
C PRO A 326 -4.58 -1.99 -20.58
N LEU A 327 -5.10 -0.83 -20.16
CA LEU A 327 -4.87 0.46 -20.84
C LEU A 327 -3.38 0.83 -20.93
N ASP A 328 -2.59 0.44 -19.94
CA ASP A 328 -1.13 0.61 -19.87
C ASP A 328 -0.35 -0.20 -20.92
N GLN A 329 -0.99 -1.19 -21.55
CA GLN A 329 -0.41 -2.00 -22.63
C GLN A 329 -0.75 -1.47 -24.04
N VAL A 330 -1.56 -0.42 -24.15
CA VAL A 330 -1.95 0.18 -25.43
C VAL A 330 -0.87 1.11 -25.95
N GLN A 331 -0.43 0.90 -27.19
CA GLN A 331 0.60 1.72 -27.85
C GLN A 331 -0.01 2.71 -28.85
N ILE A 332 0.71 3.81 -29.11
CA ILE A 332 0.32 4.82 -30.10
C ILE A 332 0.25 4.17 -31.48
N GLY A 333 -0.90 4.34 -32.17
CA GLY A 333 -1.16 3.74 -33.48
C GLY A 333 -1.98 2.44 -33.45
N ALA A 334 -2.29 1.91 -32.25
CA ALA A 334 -3.16 0.75 -32.08
C ALA A 334 -4.60 1.02 -32.58
N ARG A 335 -5.23 0.00 -33.18
CA ARG A 335 -6.66 0.04 -33.54
C ARG A 335 -7.48 -0.49 -32.39
N LEU A 336 -8.33 0.36 -31.83
CA LEU A 336 -9.23 0.00 -30.72
C LEU A 336 -10.68 -0.03 -31.20
N ARG A 337 -11.47 -0.96 -30.66
CA ARG A 337 -12.91 -1.05 -30.95
C ARG A 337 -13.71 -0.61 -29.73
N VAL A 338 -14.46 0.47 -29.87
CA VAL A 338 -15.35 1.00 -28.83
C VAL A 338 -16.79 0.73 -29.26
N ARG A 339 -17.54 -0.03 -28.45
CA ARG A 339 -18.96 -0.30 -28.71
C ARG A 339 -19.83 0.88 -28.26
N PRO A 340 -21.04 1.06 -28.83
CA PRO A 340 -21.98 2.07 -28.33
C PRO A 340 -22.24 1.88 -26.82
N GLY A 341 -21.97 2.93 -26.03
CA GLY A 341 -22.12 2.90 -24.57
C GLY A 341 -20.84 2.57 -23.78
N GLU A 342 -19.75 2.17 -24.46
CA GLU A 342 -18.44 2.02 -23.82
C GLU A 342 -17.72 3.36 -23.72
N LYS A 343 -16.85 3.50 -22.72
CA LYS A 343 -16.02 4.69 -22.54
C LYS A 343 -14.84 4.63 -23.51
N VAL A 344 -14.48 5.77 -24.08
CA VAL A 344 -13.32 5.89 -24.96
C VAL A 344 -12.05 5.79 -24.11
N PRO A 345 -11.18 4.80 -24.36
CA PRO A 345 -9.92 4.60 -23.64
C PRO A 345 -8.82 5.57 -24.05
#